data_AF-C5T223-F1
#
_entry.id   AF-C5T223-F1
#
_cell.length_a   1.000
_cell.length_b   1.000
_cell.length_c   1.000
_cell.angle_alpha   90.00
_cell.angle_beta   90.00
_cell.angle_gamma   90.00
#
_symmetry.space_group_name_H-M   'P 1'
#
loop_
_entity.id
_entity.type
_entity.pdbx_description
1 polymer ?
#
loop_
_entity_poly.entity_id
_entity_poly.type
_entity_poly.pdbx_seq_one_letter_code
_entity_poly.pdbx_strand_id
1 'polypeptide(L)'
;MKIGQKPELPGALAQTGLAKQAKSPAAAEEAAKGANSALAAGVPVTVSMTARTLAQNGRATADFDAGRVKAVKAAIEQGTFTVDAEAIADKMLSNAQEIFSRSRG
;
A
#
# COMPACT_ATOMS: atom_id res chain seq x y z
N MET A 1 -11.67 1.80 -46.29
CA MET A 1 -10.40 2.31 -45.76
C MET A 1 -9.89 1.31 -44.74
N LYS A 2 -8.78 0.65 -45.08
CA LYS A 2 -8.16 -0.46 -44.36
C LYS A 2 -6.80 0.07 -43.90
N ILE A 3 -6.66 0.38 -42.62
CA ILE A 3 -5.35 0.65 -42.02
C ILE A 3 -5.35 -0.05 -40.68
N GLY A 4 -4.82 -1.27 -40.69
CA GLY A 4 -4.36 -1.94 -39.48
C GLY A 4 -3.00 -1.37 -39.10
N GLN A 5 -2.74 -1.27 -37.81
CA GLN A 5 -1.40 -1.04 -37.30
C GLN A 5 -1.16 -2.05 -36.19
N LYS A 6 -0.26 -3.00 -36.49
CA LYS A 6 0.25 -4.04 -35.59
C LYS A 6 1.04 -3.38 -34.44
N PRO A 7 1.09 -3.99 -33.25
CA PRO A 7 2.14 -3.70 -32.28
C PRO A 7 3.43 -4.36 -32.80
N GLU A 8 4.33 -3.55 -33.36
CA GLU A 8 5.67 -3.98 -33.74
C GLU A 8 6.55 -3.94 -32.49
N LEU A 9 6.84 -5.12 -31.93
CA LEU A 9 8.05 -5.37 -31.15
C LEU A 9 9.19 -5.67 -32.13
N PRO A 10 10.26 -4.88 -32.14
CA PRO A 10 11.59 -5.38 -32.44
C PRO A 10 12.48 -5.07 -31.22
N GLY A 11 13.17 -6.01 -30.61
CA GLY A 11 13.92 -7.09 -31.23
C GLY A 11 15.25 -7.13 -30.49
N ALA A 12 15.59 -8.30 -29.96
CA ALA A 12 16.88 -8.55 -29.36
C ALA A 12 18.01 -8.48 -30.42
N LEU A 13 19.26 -8.44 -29.92
CA LEU A 13 20.56 -8.57 -30.61
C LEU A 13 21.08 -7.22 -31.16
N ALA A 14 22.29 -6.72 -30.92
CA ALA A 14 23.53 -7.34 -30.45
C ALA A 14 24.52 -6.27 -29.91
N GLN A 15 25.30 -6.67 -28.89
CA GLN A 15 26.75 -6.53 -28.74
C GLN A 15 27.49 -5.16 -28.81
N THR A 16 28.37 -5.01 -27.80
CA THR A 16 29.70 -4.36 -27.81
C THR A 16 29.78 -2.96 -27.21
N GLY A 17 30.56 -2.83 -26.13
CA GLY A 17 31.15 -1.55 -25.73
C GLY A 17 31.44 -1.42 -24.24
N LEU A 18 32.59 -1.94 -23.80
CA LEU A 18 33.25 -1.49 -22.58
C LEU A 18 33.54 0.02 -22.69
N ALA A 19 33.09 0.84 -21.74
CA ALA A 19 33.87 1.95 -21.18
C ALA A 19 33.08 2.82 -20.19
N LYS A 20 33.56 2.81 -18.94
CA LYS A 20 33.89 3.99 -18.12
C LYS A 20 32.82 5.06 -17.81
N GLN A 21 32.68 5.25 -16.50
CA GLN A 21 32.80 6.53 -15.77
C GLN A 21 31.54 7.07 -15.09
N ALA A 22 31.44 6.69 -13.81
CA ALA A 22 31.26 7.56 -12.66
C ALA A 22 30.49 8.90 -12.82
N LYS A 23 29.34 8.92 -12.13
CA LYS A 23 28.89 9.93 -11.16
C LYS A 23 28.46 11.31 -11.68
N SER A 24 27.14 11.49 -11.81
CA SER A 24 26.46 12.78 -11.64
C SER A 24 25.28 12.59 -10.66
N PRO A 25 25.20 13.34 -9.54
CA PRO A 25 24.06 13.32 -8.64
C PRO A 25 23.02 14.32 -9.16
N ALA A 26 22.28 13.97 -10.20
CA ALA A 26 21.16 14.79 -10.69
C ALA A 26 19.80 14.10 -10.56
N ALA A 27 19.77 12.83 -10.12
CA ALA A 27 18.54 12.05 -9.99
C ALA A 27 17.80 12.27 -8.64
N ALA A 28 18.41 12.97 -7.67
CA ALA A 28 17.80 13.16 -6.35
C ALA A 28 16.79 14.32 -6.33
N GLU A 29 16.94 15.32 -7.21
CA GLU A 29 16.10 16.53 -7.20
C GLU A 29 14.79 16.32 -7.99
N GLU A 30 14.82 15.45 -9.00
CA GLU A 30 13.63 15.11 -9.80
C GLU A 30 12.70 14.13 -9.07
N ALA A 31 13.26 13.25 -8.24
CA ALA A 31 12.49 12.36 -7.37
C ALA A 31 11.73 13.12 -6.27
N ALA A 32 12.31 14.19 -5.71
CA ALA A 32 11.66 15.02 -4.70
C ALA A 32 10.50 15.86 -5.29
N LYS A 33 10.63 16.34 -6.53
CA LYS A 33 9.59 17.12 -7.21
C LYS A 33 8.43 16.25 -7.72
N GLY A 34 8.72 15.01 -8.10
CA GLY A 34 7.71 13.99 -8.44
C GLY A 34 6.89 13.53 -7.23
N ALA A 35 7.53 13.35 -6.07
CA ALA A 35 6.85 12.97 -4.83
C ALA A 35 5.88 14.05 -4.33
N ASN A 36 6.23 15.33 -4.49
CA ASN A 36 5.36 16.44 -4.10
C ASN A 36 4.19 16.68 -5.08
N SER A 37 4.39 16.36 -6.36
CA SER A 37 3.32 16.46 -7.38
C SER A 37 2.29 15.35 -7.25
N ALA A 38 2.67 14.17 -6.73
CA ALA A 38 1.74 13.07 -6.45
C ALA A 38 0.82 13.34 -5.25
N LEU A 39 1.23 14.21 -4.31
CA LEU A 39 0.39 14.65 -3.19
C LEU A 39 -0.71 15.66 -3.60
N ALA A 40 -0.58 16.27 -4.79
CA ALA A 40 -1.51 17.28 -5.30
C ALA A 40 -2.61 16.70 -6.21
N ALA A 41 -2.67 15.37 -6.39
CA ALA A 41 -3.65 14.70 -7.24
C ALA A 41 -5.07 14.57 -6.61
N GLY A 42 -5.44 15.47 -5.70
CA GLY A 42 -6.73 15.45 -5.01
C GLY A 42 -7.12 16.79 -4.40
N VAL A 43 -8.42 16.95 -4.13
CA VAL A 43 -8.97 18.13 -3.41
C VAL A 43 -8.45 18.12 -1.97
N PRO A 44 -7.81 19.19 -1.48
CA PRO A 44 -7.31 19.22 -0.10
C PRO A 44 -8.47 19.30 0.90
N VAL A 45 -8.60 18.30 1.77
CA VAL A 45 -9.57 18.28 2.87
C VAL A 45 -8.85 18.59 4.19
N THR A 46 -9.36 19.56 4.94
CA THR A 46 -8.82 19.87 6.27
C THR A 46 -9.49 19.01 7.33
N VAL A 47 -8.70 18.20 8.02
CA VAL A 47 -9.14 17.44 9.21
C VAL A 47 -8.75 18.19 10.48
N SER A 48 -9.52 18.01 11.56
CA SER A 48 -9.32 18.63 12.88
C SER A 48 -7.92 18.35 13.45
N MET A 49 -7.41 19.28 14.29
CA MET A 49 -6.09 19.13 14.94
C MET A 49 -6.03 17.87 15.80
N THR A 50 -7.11 17.53 16.52
CA THR A 50 -7.19 16.33 17.36
C THR A 50 -7.02 15.05 16.54
N ALA A 51 -7.72 14.92 15.42
CA ALA A 51 -7.58 13.77 14.53
C ALA A 51 -6.18 13.70 13.90
N ARG A 52 -5.57 14.86 13.60
CA ARG A 52 -4.19 14.93 13.09
C ARG A 52 -3.17 14.46 14.12
N THR A 53 -3.32 14.84 15.39
CA THR A 53 -2.44 14.39 16.47
C THR A 53 -2.63 12.89 16.75
N LEU A 54 -3.88 12.40 16.75
CA LEU A 54 -4.15 10.97 16.88
C LEU A 54 -3.54 10.15 15.73
N ALA A 55 -3.66 10.63 14.49
CA ALA A 55 -3.07 9.99 13.33
C ALA A 55 -1.52 9.97 13.38
N GLN A 56 -0.90 10.96 14.01
CA GLN A 56 0.56 10.97 14.23
C GLN A 56 0.97 9.93 15.28
N ASN A 57 0.20 9.78 16.35
CA ASN A 57 0.44 8.78 17.40
C ASN A 57 0.16 7.34 16.93
N GLY A 58 -0.82 7.13 16.04
CA GLY A 58 -1.13 5.83 15.46
C GLY A 58 -0.15 5.36 14.36
N ARG A 59 0.71 6.25 13.85
CA ARG A 59 1.72 5.92 12.82
C ARG A 59 3.01 5.33 13.39
N ALA A 60 3.23 5.39 14.70
CA ALA A 60 4.44 4.84 15.32
C ALA A 60 4.51 3.31 15.21
N THR A 61 3.39 2.64 14.98
CA THR A 61 3.26 1.17 14.90
C THR A 61 1.83 0.86 14.47
N ALA A 62 1.54 0.96 13.19
CA ALA A 62 0.68 -0.07 12.60
C ALA A 62 1.63 -1.22 12.28
N ASP A 63 2.14 -1.90 13.32
CA ASP A 63 3.13 -2.96 13.16
C ASP A 63 2.46 -4.10 12.42
N PHE A 64 2.63 -4.07 11.10
CA PHE A 64 2.25 -5.16 10.25
C PHE A 64 3.03 -6.39 10.70
N ASP A 65 2.33 -7.30 11.38
CA ASP A 65 2.92 -8.55 11.82
C ASP A 65 2.98 -9.53 10.65
N ALA A 66 4.07 -9.44 9.88
CA ALA A 66 4.36 -10.36 8.79
C ALA A 66 4.48 -11.82 9.28
N GLY A 67 4.90 -12.03 10.53
CA GLY A 67 5.02 -13.35 11.14
C GLY A 67 3.66 -14.02 11.33
N ARG A 68 2.70 -13.28 11.90
CA ARG A 68 1.31 -13.72 12.04
C ARG A 68 0.67 -14.03 10.69
N VAL A 69 0.87 -13.18 9.69
CA VAL A 69 0.32 -13.42 8.33
C VAL A 69 0.89 -14.71 7.75
N LYS A 70 2.19 -14.94 7.86
CA LYS A 70 2.83 -16.18 7.40
C LYS A 70 2.29 -17.41 8.13
N ALA A 71 2.13 -17.33 9.45
CA ALA A 71 1.60 -18.43 10.25
C ALA A 71 0.16 -18.78 9.87
N VAL A 72 -0.71 -17.77 9.69
CA VAL A 72 -2.10 -17.99 9.27
C VAL A 72 -2.17 -18.59 7.87
N LYS A 73 -1.36 -18.10 6.92
CA LYS A 73 -1.29 -18.68 5.57
C LYS A 73 -0.90 -20.15 5.60
N ALA A 74 0.14 -20.49 6.37
CA ALA A 74 0.58 -21.88 6.52
C ALA A 74 -0.51 -22.77 7.14
N ALA A 75 -1.24 -22.30 8.15
CA ALA A 75 -2.34 -23.04 8.76
C ALA A 75 -3.51 -23.30 7.79
N ILE A 76 -3.80 -22.34 6.89
CA ILE A 76 -4.80 -22.51 5.83
C ILE A 76 -4.31 -23.53 4.80
N GLU A 77 -3.07 -23.44 4.33
CA GLU A 77 -2.47 -24.40 3.38
C GLU A 77 -2.44 -25.82 3.94
N GLN A 78 -2.18 -25.97 5.24
CA GLN A 78 -2.15 -27.26 5.94
C GLN A 78 -3.55 -27.77 6.34
N GLY A 79 -4.61 -26.98 6.13
CA GLY A 79 -5.98 -27.33 6.51
C GLY A 79 -6.24 -27.37 8.02
N THR A 80 -5.33 -26.82 8.84
CA THR A 80 -5.45 -26.79 10.31
C THR A 80 -6.13 -25.53 10.82
N PHE A 81 -6.34 -24.53 9.96
CA PHE A 81 -7.13 -23.35 10.28
C PHE A 81 -8.61 -23.72 10.38
N THR A 82 -9.19 -23.52 11.57
CA THR A 82 -10.62 -23.76 11.84
C THR A 82 -11.33 -22.43 12.09
N VAL A 83 -12.57 -22.33 11.59
CA VAL A 83 -13.40 -21.15 11.77
C VAL A 83 -14.25 -21.33 13.01
N ASP A 84 -14.05 -20.45 13.99
CA ASP A 84 -14.89 -20.35 15.18
C ASP A 84 -16.01 -19.32 14.95
N ALA A 85 -17.25 -19.79 14.84
CA ALA A 85 -18.41 -18.94 14.58
C ALA A 85 -18.77 -18.03 15.78
N GLU A 86 -18.52 -18.47 17.01
CA GLU A 86 -18.80 -17.70 18.22
C GLU A 86 -17.83 -16.52 18.32
N ALA A 87 -16.53 -16.77 18.09
CA ALA A 87 -15.52 -15.73 18.05
C ALA A 87 -15.81 -14.66 16.97
N ILE A 88 -16.36 -15.06 15.82
CA ILE A 88 -16.79 -14.12 14.77
C ILE A 88 -17.97 -13.28 15.24
N ALA A 89 -19.00 -13.91 15.81
CA ALA A 89 -20.19 -13.21 16.28
C ALA A 89 -19.85 -12.16 17.34
N ASP A 90 -18.99 -12.51 18.30
CA ASP A 90 -18.53 -11.59 19.33
C ASP A 90 -17.77 -10.39 18.75
N LYS A 91 -16.90 -10.63 17.76
CA LYS A 91 -16.20 -9.54 17.06
C LYS A 91 -17.14 -8.66 16.25
N MET A 92 -18.16 -9.23 15.62
CA MET A 92 -19.17 -8.45 14.90
C MET A 92 -19.98 -7.58 15.85
N LEU A 93 -20.42 -8.14 16.99
CA LEU A 93 -21.16 -7.39 18.01
C LEU A 93 -20.30 -6.28 18.62
N SER A 94 -19.06 -6.59 18.97
CA SER A 94 -18.11 -5.60 19.51
C SER A 94 -17.89 -4.43 18.53
N ASN A 95 -17.68 -4.70 17.25
CA ASN A 95 -17.52 -3.66 16.23
C ASN A 95 -18.81 -2.82 16.08
N ALA A 96 -19.97 -3.46 16.05
CA ALA A 96 -21.26 -2.77 15.98
C ALA A 96 -21.47 -1.85 17.20
N GLN A 97 -21.19 -2.33 18.41
CA GLN A 97 -21.26 -1.53 19.63
C GLN A 97 -20.31 -0.31 19.58
N GLU A 98 -19.11 -0.48 19.06
CA GLU A 98 -18.12 0.59 18.89
C GLU A 98 -18.66 1.69 17.95
N ILE A 99 -19.27 1.30 16.83
CA ILE A 99 -19.91 2.23 15.88
C ILE A 99 -21.07 2.97 16.54
N PHE A 100 -21.97 2.27 17.21
CA PHE A 100 -23.12 2.90 17.87
C PHE A 100 -22.73 3.79 19.04
N SER A 101 -21.68 3.45 19.78
CA SER A 101 -21.18 4.27 20.89
C SER A 101 -20.60 5.58 20.38
N ARG A 102 -19.88 5.55 19.25
CA ARG A 102 -19.38 6.76 18.58
C ARG A 102 -20.47 7.61 17.94
N SER A 103 -21.59 7.02 17.52
CA SER A 103 -22.68 7.79 16.91
C SER A 103 -23.60 8.45 17.93
N ARG A 104 -23.61 7.97 19.19
CA ARG A 104 -24.44 8.50 20.27
C ARG A 104 -23.71 9.47 21.21
N GLY A 105 -22.38 9.51 21.16
CA GLY A 105 -21.54 10.52 21.84
C GLY A 105 -21.25 11.69 20.92
#